data_AF-A0A4P7H3A2-F1
#
_entry.id   AF-A0A4P7H3A2-F1
#
_cell.length_a   1.000
_cell.length_b   1.000
_cell.length_c   1.000
_cell.angle_alpha   90.00
_cell.angle_beta   90.00
_cell.angle_gamma   90.00
#
_symmetry.space_group_name_H-M   'P 1'
#
loop_
_entity.id
_entity.type
_entity.pdbx_description
1 polymer ?
#
loop_
_entity_poly.entity_id
_entity_poly.type
_entity_poly.pdbx_seq_one_letter_code
_entity_poly.pdbx_strand_id
1 'polypeptide(L)'
;MPALRAIGRRGNGIHGARSGRARRGRGLPFVAFFVIQLVGATGEEIGWRGFLQPLLETRVRRFVAIAVTGATWALWHVQAFGAGPVVALSFFVSAMAFAVLLGSLGTGSCRQRIVVAAVGHWLLNVGIYLTAGDETLGSPQVVFIAVGAVVATAATLAVRSWRAR
;
A
#
# COMPACT_ATOMS: atom_id res chain seq x y z
N MET A 1 49.41 47.98 -18.74
CA MET A 1 49.46 47.56 -20.15
C MET A 1 48.04 47.48 -20.69
N PRO A 2 47.62 48.33 -21.64
CA PRO A 2 46.28 48.30 -22.22
C PRO A 2 46.23 47.59 -23.59
N ALA A 3 44.99 47.29 -24.02
CA ALA A 3 44.51 46.95 -25.36
C ALA A 3 44.65 45.48 -25.86
N LEU A 4 43.50 44.81 -26.06
CA LEU A 4 42.85 44.69 -27.37
C LEU A 4 41.52 43.89 -27.30
N ARG A 5 40.43 44.57 -27.68
CA ARG A 5 39.18 43.96 -28.16
C ARG A 5 39.33 43.61 -29.65
N ALA A 6 38.78 42.46 -30.06
CA ALA A 6 38.10 42.18 -31.34
C ALA A 6 38.08 40.65 -31.56
N ILE A 7 37.21 39.97 -32.31
CA ILE A 7 35.94 40.17 -33.02
C ILE A 7 35.49 38.73 -33.35
N GLY A 8 34.18 38.49 -33.44
CA GLY A 8 33.60 37.15 -33.53
C GLY A 8 33.75 36.42 -34.86
N ARG A 9 33.34 35.15 -34.84
CA ARG A 9 32.93 34.42 -36.04
C ARG A 9 31.76 33.50 -35.71
N ARG A 10 30.58 33.87 -36.22
CA ARG A 10 29.36 33.07 -36.23
C ARG A 10 29.61 31.79 -37.04
N GLY A 11 29.43 30.63 -36.42
CA GLY A 11 29.31 29.34 -37.11
C GLY A 11 27.84 28.95 -37.18
N ASN A 12 27.28 29.05 -38.39
CA ASN A 12 25.94 28.60 -38.72
C ASN A 12 25.93 27.07 -38.84
N GLY A 13 25.31 26.39 -37.88
CA GLY A 13 25.15 24.93 -37.86
C GLY A 13 23.67 24.56 -37.96
N ILE A 14 23.14 24.62 -39.18
CA ILE A 14 21.91 23.93 -39.57
C ILE A 14 22.22 22.43 -39.64
N HIS A 15 21.57 21.61 -38.79
CA HIS A 15 21.11 20.24 -39.03
C HIS A 15 20.81 19.54 -37.69
N GLY A 16 19.53 19.39 -37.37
CA GLY A 16 19.09 18.69 -36.16
C GLY A 16 17.59 18.42 -36.15
N ALA A 17 17.02 17.99 -37.27
CA ALA A 17 15.71 17.35 -37.26
C ALA A 17 15.84 15.96 -36.60
N ARG A 18 15.32 15.83 -35.37
CA ARG A 18 14.94 14.61 -34.64
C ARG A 18 14.60 15.12 -33.22
N SER A 19 13.44 14.92 -32.64
CA SER A 19 12.44 13.88 -32.83
C SER A 19 11.20 14.35 -32.07
N GLY A 20 10.03 14.27 -32.70
CA GLY A 20 8.78 14.21 -31.96
C GLY A 20 8.83 12.98 -31.05
N ARG A 21 9.20 13.18 -29.78
CA ARG A 21 9.07 12.14 -28.77
C ARG A 21 7.60 12.08 -28.41
N ALA A 22 6.87 11.29 -29.20
CA ALA A 22 5.51 10.88 -28.89
C ALA A 22 5.47 10.45 -27.42
N ARG A 23 4.65 11.13 -26.61
CA ARG A 23 4.33 10.79 -25.21
C ARG A 23 3.50 9.49 -25.15
N ARG A 24 3.94 8.42 -25.81
CA ARG A 24 3.31 7.09 -25.73
C ARG A 24 4.11 6.27 -24.74
N GLY A 25 3.50 5.94 -23.60
CA GLY A 25 4.09 5.00 -22.65
C GLY A 25 3.75 5.18 -21.18
N ARG A 26 2.98 6.20 -20.76
CA ARG A 26 2.65 6.37 -19.32
C ARG A 26 1.48 5.49 -18.83
N GLY A 27 0.55 5.11 -19.73
CA GLY A 27 -0.65 4.33 -19.34
C GLY A 27 -0.42 2.83 -19.15
N LEU A 28 0.36 2.20 -20.03
CA LEU A 28 0.71 0.77 -19.93
C LEU A 28 1.42 0.39 -18.61
N PRO A 29 2.44 1.13 -18.11
CA PRO A 29 3.09 0.79 -16.84
C PRO A 29 2.16 0.99 -15.64
N PHE A 30 1.24 1.95 -15.69
CA PHE A 30 0.27 2.18 -14.63
C PHE A 30 -0.77 1.06 -14.53
N VAL A 31 -1.31 0.60 -15.67
CA VAL A 31 -2.23 -0.55 -15.71
C VAL A 31 -1.53 -1.82 -15.23
N ALA A 32 -0.28 -2.04 -15.65
CA ALA A 32 0.51 -3.17 -15.18
C ALA A 32 0.72 -3.15 -13.66
N PHE A 33 1.06 -2.00 -13.09
CA PHE A 33 1.16 -1.81 -11.64
C PHE A 33 -0.16 -2.16 -10.92
N PHE A 34 -1.29 -1.65 -11.41
CA PHE A 34 -2.61 -1.93 -10.83
C PHE A 34 -2.92 -3.43 -10.81
N VAL A 35 -2.66 -4.14 -11.92
CA VAL A 35 -2.92 -5.57 -12.04
C VAL A 35 -1.99 -6.39 -11.15
N ILE A 36 -0.69 -6.06 -11.13
CA ILE A 36 0.28 -6.75 -10.27
C ILE A 36 -0.10 -6.59 -8.80
N GLN A 37 -0.49 -5.39 -8.38
CA GLN A 37 -0.95 -5.14 -7.01
C GLN A 37 -2.21 -5.93 -6.67
N LEU A 38 -3.16 -6.06 -7.62
CA LEU A 38 -4.37 -6.85 -7.39
C LEU A 38 -4.05 -8.33 -7.23
N VAL A 39 -3.18 -8.87 -8.08
CA VAL A 39 -2.74 -10.27 -8.02
C VAL A 39 -1.97 -10.53 -6.72
N GLY A 40 -1.04 -9.65 -6.35
CA GLY A 40 -0.28 -9.74 -5.10
C GLY A 40 -1.20 -9.73 -3.88
N ALA A 41 -2.06 -8.71 -3.78
CA ALA A 41 -3.05 -8.62 -2.69
C ALA A 41 -3.93 -9.87 -2.63
N THR A 42 -4.46 -10.34 -3.76
CA THR A 42 -5.29 -11.55 -3.78
C THR A 42 -4.51 -12.78 -3.30
N GLY A 43 -3.28 -12.96 -3.75
CA GLY A 43 -2.42 -14.07 -3.35
C GLY A 43 -2.16 -14.08 -1.85
N GLU A 44 -1.83 -12.93 -1.27
CA GLU A 44 -1.67 -12.79 0.18
C GLU A 44 -2.96 -13.12 0.93
N GLU A 45 -4.09 -12.56 0.51
CA GLU A 45 -5.37 -12.74 1.21
C GLU A 45 -5.90 -14.17 1.15
N ILE A 46 -5.56 -14.96 0.12
CA ILE A 46 -5.83 -16.39 0.09
C ILE A 46 -5.13 -17.09 1.27
N GLY A 47 -3.86 -16.76 1.54
CA GLY A 47 -3.11 -17.32 2.66
C GLY A 47 -3.61 -16.83 4.01
N TRP A 48 -3.76 -15.51 4.18
CA TRP A 48 -4.07 -14.92 5.49
C TRP A 48 -5.53 -15.10 5.88
N ARG A 49 -6.47 -14.68 5.02
CA ARG A 49 -7.92 -14.65 5.31
C ARG A 49 -8.65 -15.89 4.78
N GLY A 50 -8.08 -16.55 3.77
CA GLY A 50 -8.60 -17.80 3.23
C GLY A 50 -8.13 -19.06 3.95
N PHE A 51 -6.95 -19.05 4.57
CA PHE A 51 -6.36 -20.23 5.21
C PHE A 51 -6.02 -20.03 6.69
N LEU A 52 -5.07 -19.15 7.03
CA LEU A 52 -4.55 -19.04 8.40
C LEU A 52 -5.61 -18.57 9.41
N GLN A 53 -6.33 -17.49 9.11
CA GLN A 53 -7.35 -16.97 10.00
C GLN A 53 -8.48 -18.00 10.23
N PRO A 54 -9.10 -18.62 9.20
CA PRO A 54 -10.09 -19.67 9.40
C PRO A 54 -9.56 -20.86 10.21
N LEU A 55 -8.31 -21.28 9.99
CA LEU A 55 -7.69 -22.35 10.77
C LEU A 55 -7.60 -21.98 12.25
N LEU A 56 -7.15 -20.77 12.57
CA LEU A 56 -7.08 -20.27 13.95
C LEU A 56 -8.47 -20.10 14.58
N GLU A 57 -9.48 -19.70 13.81
CA GLU A 57 -10.88 -19.60 14.27
C GLU A 57 -11.44 -20.96 14.75
N THR A 58 -10.84 -22.10 14.35
CA THR A 58 -11.21 -23.43 14.89
C THR A 58 -10.66 -23.73 16.29
N ARG A 59 -9.68 -22.94 16.76
CA ARG A 59 -8.94 -23.20 18.02
C ARG A 59 -9.11 -22.09 19.05
N VAL A 60 -9.31 -20.84 18.59
CA VAL A 60 -9.41 -19.67 19.46
C VAL A 60 -10.59 -18.79 19.06
N ARG A 61 -10.98 -17.86 19.94
CA ARG A 61 -12.02 -16.88 19.65
C ARG A 61 -11.64 -16.09 18.39
N ARG A 62 -12.64 -15.79 17.57
CA ARG A 62 -12.48 -15.10 16.28
C ARG A 62 -11.61 -13.84 16.35
N PHE A 63 -11.82 -12.99 17.35
CA PHE A 63 -11.01 -11.78 17.49
C PHE A 63 -9.52 -12.09 17.73
N VAL A 64 -9.22 -13.13 18.52
CA VAL A 64 -7.85 -13.59 18.75
C VAL A 64 -7.25 -14.15 17.46
N ALA A 65 -8.01 -14.95 16.69
CA ALA A 65 -7.57 -15.45 15.39
C ALA A 65 -7.22 -14.31 14.42
N ILE A 66 -8.05 -13.27 14.36
CA ILE A 66 -7.80 -12.06 13.56
C ILE A 66 -6.51 -11.36 14.03
N ALA A 67 -6.37 -11.13 15.33
CA ALA A 67 -5.20 -10.43 15.88
C ALA A 67 -3.89 -11.20 15.66
N VAL A 68 -3.89 -12.51 15.86
CA VAL A 68 -2.72 -13.36 15.61
C VAL A 68 -2.37 -13.38 14.12
N THR A 69 -3.36 -13.55 13.23
CA THR A 69 -3.13 -13.48 11.78
C THR A 69 -2.55 -12.13 11.38
N GLY A 70 -3.09 -11.03 11.92
CA GLY A 70 -2.63 -9.67 11.67
C GLY A 70 -1.20 -9.42 12.18
N ALA A 71 -0.86 -9.94 13.36
CA ALA A 71 0.50 -9.85 13.90
C ALA A 71 1.49 -10.59 13.01
N THR A 72 1.17 -11.83 12.63
CA THR A 72 2.03 -12.62 11.73
C THR A 72 2.20 -11.94 10.38
N TRP A 73 1.12 -11.40 9.81
CA TRP A 73 1.17 -10.67 8.55
C TRP A 73 2.01 -9.39 8.65
N ALA A 74 1.86 -8.59 9.71
CA ALA A 74 2.66 -7.39 9.93
C ALA A 74 4.15 -7.73 10.10
N LEU A 75 4.47 -8.75 10.90
CA LEU A 75 5.86 -9.17 11.16
C LEU A 75 6.53 -9.82 9.94
N TRP A 76 5.75 -10.36 9.00
CA TRP A 76 6.28 -10.90 7.74
C TRP A 76 6.96 -9.81 6.87
N HIS A 77 6.62 -8.54 7.06
CA HIS A 77 7.20 -7.41 6.32
C HIS A 77 8.54 -6.95 6.93
N VAL A 78 9.53 -7.84 6.95
CA VAL A 78 10.82 -7.62 7.62
C VAL A 78 11.53 -6.34 7.18
N GLN A 79 11.40 -5.94 5.90
CA GLN A 79 12.00 -4.72 5.36
C GLN A 79 11.50 -3.43 6.04
N ALA A 80 10.26 -3.39 6.53
CA ALA A 80 9.70 -2.19 7.17
C ALA A 80 10.37 -1.89 8.52
N PHE A 81 10.90 -2.93 9.20
CA PHE A 81 11.53 -2.80 10.51
C PHE A 81 12.98 -2.31 10.44
N GLY A 82 13.59 -2.30 9.26
CA GLY A 82 14.91 -1.71 9.02
C GLY A 82 14.92 -0.20 8.82
N ALA A 83 13.75 0.42 8.62
CA ALA A 83 13.61 1.84 8.26
C ALA A 83 13.62 2.81 9.48
N GLY A 84 13.95 2.31 10.67
CA GLY A 84 13.99 3.09 11.91
C GLY A 84 12.75 2.90 12.80
N PRO A 85 12.86 3.23 14.11
CA PRO A 85 11.87 2.84 15.11
C PRO A 85 10.47 3.46 14.90
N VAL A 86 10.41 4.71 14.44
CA VAL A 86 9.13 5.39 14.17
C VAL A 86 8.41 4.75 13.00
N VAL A 87 9.11 4.43 11.91
CA VAL A 87 8.54 3.76 10.74
C VAL A 87 8.10 2.36 11.11
N ALA A 88 8.95 1.60 11.80
CA ALA A 88 8.65 0.24 12.26
C ALA A 88 7.36 0.18 13.11
N LEU A 89 7.26 1.06 14.11
CA LEU A 89 6.09 1.13 14.99
C LEU A 89 4.83 1.55 14.22
N SER A 90 4.94 2.61 13.40
CA SER A 90 3.81 3.12 12.62
C SER A 90 3.30 2.08 11.62
N PHE A 91 4.23 1.41 10.93
CA PHE A 91 3.91 0.32 10.02
C PHE A 91 3.18 -0.81 10.76
N PHE A 92 3.73 -1.31 11.86
CA PHE A 92 3.11 -2.39 12.63
C PHE A 92 1.69 -2.03 13.09
N VAL A 93 1.51 -0.83 13.64
CA VAL A 93 0.19 -0.33 14.08
C VAL A 93 -0.79 -0.25 12.90
N SER A 94 -0.35 0.30 11.76
CA SER A 94 -1.18 0.42 10.57
C SER A 94 -1.60 -0.94 10.01
N ALA A 95 -0.65 -1.88 9.89
CA ALA A 95 -0.89 -3.23 9.39
C ALA A 95 -1.80 -4.01 10.32
N MET A 96 -1.61 -3.88 11.65
CA MET A 96 -2.47 -4.51 12.65
C MET A 96 -3.91 -3.97 12.58
N ALA A 97 -4.09 -2.64 12.56
CA ALA A 97 -5.41 -2.02 12.45
C ALA A 97 -6.11 -2.48 11.17
N PHE A 98 -5.40 -2.43 10.05
CA PHE A 98 -5.93 -2.88 8.77
C PHE A 98 -6.27 -4.37 8.75
N ALA A 99 -5.46 -5.21 9.40
CA ALA A 99 -5.75 -6.63 9.53
C ALA A 99 -7.04 -6.89 10.33
N VAL A 100 -7.24 -6.16 11.42
CA VAL A 100 -8.48 -6.19 12.20
C VAL A 100 -9.68 -5.75 11.37
N LEU A 101 -9.54 -4.67 10.58
CA LEU A 101 -10.58 -4.21 9.67
C LEU A 101 -10.99 -5.32 8.69
N LEU A 102 -10.05 -5.85 7.90
CA LEU A 102 -10.34 -6.89 6.91
C LEU A 102 -10.92 -8.17 7.55
N GLY A 103 -10.32 -8.63 8.65
CA GLY A 103 -10.77 -9.83 9.36
C GLY A 103 -12.17 -9.69 9.99
N SER A 104 -12.56 -8.47 10.36
CA SER A 104 -13.90 -8.16 10.87
C SER A 104 -14.97 -8.12 9.76
N LEU A 105 -14.61 -7.66 8.56
CA LEU A 105 -15.53 -7.54 7.41
C LEU A 105 -15.88 -8.89 6.78
N GLY A 106 -14.95 -9.85 6.80
CA GLY A 106 -15.16 -11.18 6.23
C GLY A 106 -15.99 -12.11 7.13
N THR A 107 -17.30 -11.95 7.24
CA THR A 107 -18.16 -12.82 8.07
C THR A 107 -18.82 -13.98 7.34
N GLY A 108 -18.73 -14.03 6.00
CA GLY A 108 -19.36 -15.05 5.17
C GLY A 108 -18.45 -16.22 4.81
N SER A 109 -18.69 -16.78 3.62
CA SER A 109 -17.92 -17.89 3.06
C SER A 109 -16.44 -17.54 2.85
N CYS A 110 -15.59 -18.55 2.71
CA CYS A 110 -14.16 -18.36 2.44
C CYS A 110 -13.92 -17.45 1.20
N ARG A 111 -14.72 -17.63 0.14
CA ARG A 111 -14.66 -16.75 -1.05
C ARG A 111 -15.00 -15.30 -0.73
N GLN A 112 -16.05 -15.05 0.05
CA GLN A 112 -16.44 -13.69 0.44
C GLN A 112 -15.35 -13.03 1.28
N ARG A 113 -14.76 -13.78 2.23
CA ARG A 113 -13.63 -13.30 3.05
C ARG A 113 -12.44 -12.88 2.19
N ILE A 114 -12.02 -13.75 1.27
CA ILE A 114 -10.88 -13.47 0.38
C ILE A 114 -11.16 -12.28 -0.52
N VAL A 115 -12.33 -12.22 -1.19
CA VAL A 115 -12.63 -11.14 -2.13
C VAL A 115 -12.69 -9.77 -1.42
N VAL A 116 -13.39 -9.69 -0.28
CA VAL A 116 -13.48 -8.44 0.48
C VAL A 116 -12.11 -7.99 0.96
N ALA A 117 -11.30 -8.92 1.47
CA ALA A 117 -9.96 -8.61 1.92
C ALA A 117 -9.04 -8.20 0.77
N ALA A 118 -9.07 -8.91 -0.36
CA ALA A 118 -8.21 -8.66 -1.51
C ALA A 118 -8.49 -7.31 -2.14
N VAL A 119 -9.77 -6.96 -2.30
CA VAL A 119 -10.16 -5.64 -2.81
C VAL A 119 -9.75 -4.54 -1.83
N GLY A 120 -9.99 -4.72 -0.53
CA GLY A 120 -9.58 -3.75 0.49
C GLY A 120 -8.07 -3.52 0.50
N HIS A 121 -7.28 -4.59 0.50
CA HIS A 121 -5.82 -4.56 0.49
C HIS A 121 -5.29 -3.90 -0.78
N TRP A 122 -5.81 -4.30 -1.93
CA TRP A 122 -5.45 -3.67 -3.21
C TRP A 122 -5.73 -2.17 -3.23
N LEU A 123 -6.92 -1.74 -2.79
CA LEU A 123 -7.29 -0.33 -2.73
C LEU A 123 -6.39 0.46 -1.77
N LEU A 124 -6.02 -0.13 -0.63
CA LEU A 124 -5.08 0.51 0.30
C LEU A 124 -3.72 0.72 -0.36
N ASN A 125 -3.15 -0.31 -0.99
CA ASN A 125 -1.84 -0.20 -1.62
C ASN A 125 -1.83 0.81 -2.77
N VAL A 126 -2.88 0.79 -3.60
CA VAL A 126 -3.06 1.77 -4.67
C VAL A 126 -3.21 3.19 -4.10
N GLY A 127 -4.03 3.38 -3.07
CA GLY A 127 -4.26 4.68 -2.45
C GLY A 127 -2.98 5.28 -1.83
N ILE A 128 -2.19 4.45 -1.15
CA ILE A 128 -0.89 4.87 -0.61
C ILE A 128 0.05 5.25 -1.76
N TYR A 129 0.16 4.43 -2.80
CA TYR A 129 1.02 4.74 -3.95
C TYR A 129 0.60 6.03 -4.67
N LEU A 130 -0.69 6.27 -4.86
CA LEU A 130 -1.18 7.49 -5.52
C LEU A 130 -0.93 8.76 -4.71
N THR A 131 -0.78 8.64 -3.38
CA THR A 131 -0.56 9.79 -2.50
C THR A 131 0.91 10.02 -2.14
N ALA A 132 1.68 8.94 -1.97
CA ALA A 132 3.07 8.97 -1.52
C ALA A 132 4.10 8.59 -2.61
N GLY A 133 3.65 8.12 -3.78
CA GLY A 133 4.54 7.58 -4.81
C GLY A 133 5.33 6.38 -4.30
N ASP A 134 6.63 6.35 -4.62
CA ASP A 134 7.54 5.29 -4.19
C ASP A 134 7.92 5.39 -2.70
N GLU A 135 7.70 6.54 -2.05
CA GLU A 135 8.05 6.78 -0.65
C GLU A 135 6.97 6.30 0.33
N THR A 136 6.39 5.12 0.09
CA THR A 136 5.24 4.61 0.85
C THR A 136 5.50 4.45 2.36
N LEU A 137 6.75 4.24 2.78
CA LEU A 137 7.15 4.07 4.18
C LEU A 137 7.80 5.31 4.82
N GLY A 138 7.94 6.41 4.08
CA GLY A 138 8.58 7.60 4.63
C GLY A 138 7.73 8.29 5.70
N SER A 139 8.36 9.21 6.43
CA SER A 139 7.71 10.06 7.42
C SER A 139 7.50 11.46 6.82
N PRO A 140 6.33 12.11 7.01
CA PRO A 140 5.28 11.79 7.99
C PRO A 140 4.15 10.87 7.51
N GLN A 141 4.13 10.46 6.23
CA GLN A 141 3.02 9.74 5.61
C GLN A 141 2.69 8.41 6.30
N VAL A 142 3.69 7.62 6.71
CA VAL A 142 3.44 6.34 7.42
C VAL A 142 2.71 6.55 8.75
N VAL A 143 2.94 7.69 9.41
CA VAL A 143 2.26 8.03 10.67
C VAL A 143 0.80 8.38 10.40
N PHE A 144 0.51 9.17 9.35
CA PHE A 144 -0.87 9.48 8.96
C PHE A 144 -1.65 8.24 8.53
N ILE A 145 -1.00 7.31 7.81
CA ILE A 145 -1.59 6.03 7.44
C ILE A 145 -1.93 5.22 8.70
N ALA A 146 -1.03 5.17 9.69
CA ALA A 146 -1.28 4.47 10.94
C ALA A 146 -2.48 5.04 11.70
N VAL A 147 -2.53 6.37 11.87
CA VAL A 147 -3.66 7.04 12.53
C VAL A 147 -4.96 6.80 11.78
N GLY A 148 -4.95 6.99 10.45
CA GLY A 148 -6.12 6.77 9.60
C GLY A 148 -6.65 5.34 9.66
N ALA A 149 -5.76 4.35 9.61
CA ALA A 149 -6.11 2.94 9.71
C ALA A 149 -6.77 2.61 11.06
N VAL A 150 -6.22 3.12 12.16
CA VAL A 150 -6.80 2.94 13.50
C VAL A 150 -8.20 3.56 13.58
N VAL A 151 -8.35 4.82 13.15
CA VAL A 151 -9.63 5.53 13.16
C VAL A 151 -10.68 4.82 12.32
N ALA A 152 -10.35 4.44 11.09
CA ALA A 152 -11.27 3.74 10.19
C ALA A 152 -11.71 2.38 10.77
N THR A 153 -10.78 1.66 11.39
CA THR A 153 -11.07 0.38 12.04
C THR A 153 -11.97 0.56 13.24
N ALA A 154 -11.64 1.49 14.14
CA ALA A 154 -12.43 1.78 15.33
C ALA A 154 -13.86 2.22 14.98
N ALA A 155 -14.01 3.12 14.01
CA ALA A 155 -15.31 3.57 13.52
C ALA A 155 -16.14 2.42 12.94
N THR A 156 -15.51 1.55 12.14
CA THR A 156 -16.19 0.37 11.56
C THR A 156 -16.67 -0.58 12.65
N LEU A 157 -15.83 -0.88 13.64
CA LEU A 157 -16.20 -1.75 14.76
C LEU A 157 -17.31 -1.13 15.62
N ALA A 158 -17.26 0.18 15.86
CA ALA A 158 -18.30 0.90 16.61
C ALA A 158 -19.66 0.82 15.90
N VAL A 159 -19.71 1.13 14.60
CA VAL A 159 -20.94 1.03 13.79
C VAL A 159 -21.51 -0.39 13.81
N ARG A 160 -20.65 -1.40 13.68
CA ARG A 160 -21.08 -2.81 13.74
C ARG A 160 -21.64 -3.20 15.10
N SER A 161 -21.01 -2.72 16.18
CA SER A 161 -21.47 -2.99 17.55
C SER A 161 -22.82 -2.33 17.84
N TRP A 162 -23.08 -1.15 17.26
CA TRP A 162 -24.35 -0.45 17.41
C TRP A 162 -25.49 -1.14 16.67
N ARG A 163 -25.23 -1.64 15.45
CA ARG A 163 -26.22 -2.38 14.64
C ARG A 163 -26.58 -3.76 15.19
N ALA A 164 -25.78 -4.30 16.11
CA ALA A 164 -25.99 -5.62 16.71
C ALA A 164 -26.78 -5.56 18.04
N ARG A 165 -27.16 -4.37 18.50
CA ARG A 165 -28.05 -4.13 19.64
C ARG A 165 -29.46 -3.92 19.14
#